data_AF-A0A9W6Z9C7-F1
#
_entry.id   AF-A0A9W6Z9C7-F1
#
_cell.length_a   1.000
_cell.length_b   1.000
_cell.length_c   1.000
_cell.angle_alpha   90.00
_cell.angle_beta   90.00
_cell.angle_gamma   90.00
#
_symmetry.space_group_name_H-M   'P 1'
#
loop_
_entity.id
_entity.type
_entity.pdbx_description
1 polymer ?
#
loop_
_entity_poly.entity_id
_entity_poly.type
_entity_poly.pdbx_seq_one_letter_code
_entity_poly.pdbx_strand_id
1 'polypeptide(L)'
;MPPKRDQYNYKKSFAPKGKKNINKYFKGKQGKTDEIKKSLAHRARLRKTYFKMLEKEGIDTSKPVPALETGDDNREKDKDDEEQADRPKTYNRFERSTEQRKPLTFQDRVKINQERKQRLRQEKIERTKQTLSEIKTKRSQRAERSKRIKEAKTSKGQPLMGPRINDLLDKIQGNR
;
A
#
# COMPACT_ATOMS: atom_id res chain seq x y z
N MET A 1 -15.55 -18.38 66.13
CA MET A 1 -15.74 -17.33 65.09
C MET A 1 -15.07 -17.79 63.80
N PRO A 2 -15.77 -17.85 62.65
CA PRO A 2 -15.17 -18.28 61.40
C PRO A 2 -14.37 -17.15 60.74
N PRO A 3 -13.31 -17.46 59.95
CA PRO A 3 -12.46 -16.47 59.32
C PRO A 3 -13.17 -15.78 58.14
N LYS A 4 -12.87 -14.48 57.97
CA LYS A 4 -13.38 -13.63 56.89
C LYS A 4 -12.91 -14.17 55.54
N ARG A 5 -13.86 -14.40 54.61
CA ARG A 5 -13.58 -14.78 53.22
C ARG A 5 -13.03 -13.56 52.47
N ASP A 6 -11.74 -13.58 52.17
CA ASP A 6 -11.14 -12.66 51.21
C ASP A 6 -11.75 -12.93 49.83
N GLN A 7 -12.59 -12.01 49.35
CA GLN A 7 -13.09 -12.05 47.98
C GLN A 7 -11.98 -11.59 47.04
N TYR A 8 -11.16 -12.55 46.60
CA TYR A 8 -10.24 -12.32 45.49
C TYR A 8 -11.05 -12.00 44.22
N ASN A 9 -11.01 -10.72 43.84
CA ASN A 9 -11.63 -10.18 42.64
C ASN A 9 -10.83 -10.65 41.41
N TYR A 10 -11.01 -11.92 41.00
CA TYR A 10 -10.46 -12.46 39.76
C TYR A 10 -11.27 -11.97 38.55
N LYS A 11 -11.26 -10.67 38.30
CA LYS A 11 -11.56 -10.14 36.95
C LYS A 11 -10.29 -10.19 36.12
N LYS A 12 -9.85 -11.40 35.78
CA LYS A 12 -8.92 -11.62 34.66
C LYS A 12 -9.70 -11.26 33.40
N SER A 13 -9.61 -10.01 32.99
CA SER A 13 -10.11 -9.58 31.69
C SER A 13 -9.40 -10.40 30.62
N PHE A 14 -10.11 -11.36 30.04
CA PHE A 14 -9.71 -12.02 28.80
C PHE A 14 -9.79 -10.97 27.69
N ALA A 15 -8.77 -10.12 27.61
CA ALA A 15 -8.57 -9.28 26.46
C ALA A 15 -8.38 -10.22 25.25
N PRO A 16 -9.17 -10.08 24.17
CA PRO A 16 -9.03 -10.93 23.00
C PRO A 16 -7.64 -10.71 22.40
N LYS A 17 -6.77 -11.72 22.55
CA LYS A 17 -5.45 -11.78 21.91
C LYS A 17 -5.67 -11.89 20.41
N GLY A 18 -5.62 -10.78 19.68
CA GLY A 18 -5.68 -10.85 18.22
C GLY A 18 -6.14 -9.62 17.44
N LYS A 19 -6.46 -8.49 18.08
CA LYS A 19 -6.73 -7.27 17.30
C LYS A 19 -5.44 -6.80 16.63
N LYS A 20 -5.30 -7.05 15.33
CA LYS A 20 -4.24 -6.46 14.50
C LYS A 20 -4.40 -4.95 14.61
N ASN A 21 -3.36 -4.24 15.08
CA ASN A 21 -3.39 -2.78 15.17
C ASN A 21 -3.48 -2.19 13.77
N ILE A 22 -4.68 -1.89 13.28
CA ILE A 22 -4.92 -1.32 11.94
C ILE A 22 -4.19 0.04 11.80
N ASN A 23 -4.02 0.76 12.91
CA ASN A 23 -3.25 2.00 12.98
C ASN A 23 -1.74 1.84 12.67
N LYS A 24 -1.24 0.60 12.56
CA LYS A 24 0.15 0.31 12.21
C LYS A 24 0.46 0.63 10.75
N TYR A 25 -0.51 0.45 9.85
CA TYR A 25 -0.36 0.76 8.41
C TYR A 25 -0.69 2.23 8.08
N PHE A 26 -1.34 2.95 9.01
CA PHE A 26 -1.72 4.35 8.83
C PHE A 26 -0.55 5.33 8.95
N LYS A 27 0.58 4.92 9.56
CA LYS A 27 1.80 5.75 9.68
C LYS A 27 2.72 5.72 8.46
N GLY A 28 2.27 5.15 7.33
CA GLY A 28 3.05 5.12 6.09
C GLY A 28 4.43 4.46 6.25
N LYS A 29 5.50 5.18 5.89
CA LYS A 29 6.89 4.67 5.93
C LYS A 29 7.35 4.24 7.33
N GLN A 30 6.99 4.97 8.39
CA GLN A 30 7.44 4.69 9.76
C GLN A 30 6.81 3.41 10.34
N GLY A 31 5.56 3.12 9.98
CA GLY A 31 4.89 1.89 10.41
C GLY A 31 5.57 0.62 9.88
N LYS A 32 6.03 0.66 8.62
CA LYS A 32 6.77 -0.44 7.98
C LYS A 32 8.15 -0.63 8.61
N THR A 33 8.89 0.45 8.87
CA THR A 33 10.22 0.34 9.51
C THR A 33 10.15 -0.27 10.90
N ASP A 34 9.13 0.07 11.69
CA ASP A 34 8.94 -0.49 13.03
C ASP A 34 8.53 -1.96 13.00
N GLU A 35 7.76 -2.36 11.98
CA GLU A 35 7.44 -3.77 11.73
C GLU A 35 8.68 -4.60 11.40
N ILE A 36 9.53 -4.09 10.51
CA ILE A 36 10.78 -4.74 10.13
C ILE A 36 11.65 -4.90 11.37
N LYS A 37 11.87 -3.84 12.16
CA LYS A 37 12.63 -3.90 13.42
C LYS A 37 12.06 -4.94 14.38
N LYS A 38 10.74 -4.99 14.57
CA LYS A 38 10.07 -5.97 15.43
C LYS A 38 10.28 -7.41 14.93
N SER A 39 10.16 -7.63 13.63
CA SER A 39 10.37 -8.95 13.01
C SER A 39 11.82 -9.42 13.12
N LEU A 40 12.79 -8.53 12.93
CA LEU A 40 14.22 -8.83 13.09
C LEU A 40 14.56 -9.15 14.54
N ALA A 41 14.05 -8.37 15.49
CA ALA A 41 14.22 -8.66 16.92
C ALA A 41 13.60 -10.01 17.31
N HIS A 42 12.42 -10.33 16.77
CA HIS A 42 11.78 -11.64 16.98
C HIS A 42 12.62 -12.78 16.41
N ARG A 43 13.10 -12.65 15.17
CA ARG A 43 13.99 -13.63 14.52
C ARG A 43 15.27 -13.85 15.34
N ALA A 44 15.90 -12.78 15.82
CA ALA A 44 17.09 -12.86 16.66
C ALA A 44 16.81 -13.60 17.98
N ARG A 45 15.64 -13.36 18.60
CA ARG A 45 15.22 -14.10 19.80
C ARG A 45 15.01 -15.58 19.51
N LEU A 46 14.32 -15.93 18.42
CA LEU A 46 14.12 -17.32 18.01
C LEU A 46 15.44 -18.05 17.75
N ARG A 47 16.39 -17.38 17.08
CA ARG A 47 17.74 -17.93 16.90
C ARG A 47 18.42 -18.19 18.24
N LYS A 48 18.41 -17.22 19.15
CA LYS A 48 18.98 -17.39 20.50
C LYS A 48 18.33 -18.52 21.28
N THR A 49 17.00 -18.68 21.21
CA THR A 49 16.30 -19.78 21.89
C THR A 49 16.64 -21.12 21.27
N TYR A 50 16.77 -21.18 19.94
CA TYR A 50 17.15 -22.38 19.21
C TYR A 50 18.57 -22.83 19.58
N PHE A 51 19.56 -21.93 19.55
CA PHE A 51 20.92 -22.24 19.95
C PHE A 51 21.01 -22.75 21.39
N LYS A 52 20.24 -22.15 22.32
CA LYS A 52 20.14 -22.65 23.70
C LYS A 52 19.53 -24.06 23.82
N MET A 53 18.65 -24.46 22.91
CA MET A 53 18.11 -25.82 22.89
C MET A 53 19.16 -26.81 22.37
N LEU A 54 19.85 -26.46 21.29
CA LEU A 54 20.96 -27.28 20.75
C LEU A 54 22.08 -27.50 21.77
N GLU A 55 22.46 -26.45 22.52
CA GLU A 55 23.44 -26.54 23.61
C GLU A 55 22.99 -27.54 24.68
N LYS A 56 21.69 -27.57 25.02
CA LYS A 56 21.13 -28.52 26.00
C LYS A 56 21.10 -29.96 25.49
N GLU A 57 20.96 -30.14 24.19
CA GLU A 57 20.98 -31.45 23.52
C GLU A 57 22.42 -31.95 23.29
N GLY A 58 23.44 -31.18 23.71
CA GLY A 58 24.85 -31.52 23.53
C GLY A 58 25.35 -31.36 22.10
N ILE A 59 24.57 -30.70 21.24
CA ILE A 59 24.93 -30.39 19.86
C ILE A 59 25.75 -29.10 19.89
N ASP A 60 27.06 -29.27 19.88
CA ASP A 60 28.02 -28.16 19.97
C ASP A 60 28.03 -27.33 18.68
N THR A 61 27.35 -26.19 18.69
CA THR A 61 27.27 -25.26 17.55
C THR A 61 28.54 -24.44 17.33
N SER A 62 29.57 -24.61 18.18
CA SER A 62 30.87 -23.93 18.03
C SER A 62 31.76 -24.57 16.96
N LYS A 63 31.47 -25.82 16.57
CA LYS A 63 32.19 -26.49 15.50
C LYS A 63 31.70 -25.95 14.15
N PRO A 64 32.58 -25.40 13.29
CA PRO A 64 32.23 -25.09 11.92
C PRO A 64 31.81 -26.40 11.26
N VAL A 65 30.51 -26.55 11.02
CA VAL A 65 29.98 -27.67 10.24
C VAL A 65 30.74 -27.66 8.90
N PRO A 66 31.32 -28.78 8.44
CA PRO A 66 31.94 -28.82 7.12
C PRO A 66 30.89 -28.39 6.11
N ALA A 67 31.27 -27.45 5.24
CA ALA A 67 30.42 -26.83 4.24
C ALA A 67 29.77 -27.90 3.36
N LEU A 68 28.59 -28.38 3.77
CA LEU A 68 27.68 -29.07 2.89
C LEU A 68 27.12 -28.01 1.96
N GLU A 69 27.51 -28.13 0.70
CA GLU A 69 27.10 -27.35 -0.45
C GLU A 69 25.57 -27.29 -0.54
N THR A 70 24.96 -26.32 0.13
CA THR A 70 23.72 -25.72 -0.36
C THR A 70 24.12 -24.44 -1.06
N GLY A 71 24.31 -24.55 -2.37
CA GLY A 71 24.51 -23.43 -3.25
C GLY A 71 23.35 -22.44 -3.11
N ASP A 72 23.69 -21.20 -2.75
CA ASP A 72 22.98 -20.02 -3.22
C ASP A 72 23.97 -18.85 -3.15
N ASP A 73 24.88 -18.84 -4.12
CA ASP A 73 25.58 -17.64 -4.54
C ASP A 73 24.55 -16.65 -5.09
N ASN A 74 24.07 -15.75 -4.24
CA ASN A 74 23.52 -14.48 -4.68
C ASN A 74 23.89 -13.35 -3.72
N ARG A 75 25.17 -12.96 -3.82
CA ARG A 75 25.64 -11.60 -3.55
C ARG A 75 25.11 -10.67 -4.66
N GLU A 76 23.92 -10.12 -4.48
CA GLU A 76 23.50 -8.88 -5.18
C GLU A 76 22.98 -7.90 -4.11
N LYS A 77 23.83 -6.99 -3.63
CA LYS A 77 24.17 -5.70 -4.25
C LYS A 77 22.94 -4.81 -4.31
N ASP A 78 22.89 -3.87 -3.36
CA ASP A 78 21.94 -2.78 -3.27
C ASP A 78 21.64 -2.16 -4.64
N LYS A 79 20.38 -2.22 -5.05
CA LYS A 79 19.77 -1.22 -5.94
C LYS A 79 18.35 -0.93 -5.47
N ASP A 80 18.24 0.24 -4.85
CA ASP A 80 17.00 1.00 -4.76
C ASP A 80 16.38 1.21 -6.16
N ASP A 81 15.04 1.36 -6.15
CA ASP A 81 14.16 1.72 -7.28
C ASP A 81 13.93 0.64 -8.35
N GLU A 82 12.78 -0.06 -8.30
CA GLU A 82 11.75 0.08 -9.35
C GLU A 82 10.45 -0.69 -9.05
N GLU A 83 9.37 0.08 -8.96
CA GLU A 83 7.98 -0.33 -8.99
C GLU A 83 7.56 -0.49 -10.47
N GLN A 84 7.52 -1.72 -11.01
CA GLN A 84 6.70 -2.08 -12.19
C GLN A 84 6.70 -3.59 -12.44
N ALA A 85 5.72 -4.31 -11.89
CA ALA A 85 5.42 -5.69 -12.25
C ALA A 85 3.94 -5.77 -12.65
N ASP A 86 3.67 -5.53 -13.94
CA ASP A 86 2.53 -6.05 -14.70
C ASP A 86 2.56 -5.48 -16.13
N ARG A 87 3.52 -5.95 -16.93
CA ARG A 87 3.49 -5.77 -18.38
C ARG A 87 3.72 -7.12 -19.04
N PRO A 88 2.83 -7.58 -19.94
CA PRO A 88 3.05 -8.82 -20.68
C PRO A 88 4.34 -8.70 -21.49
N LYS A 89 5.23 -9.69 -21.31
CA LYS A 89 6.46 -9.86 -22.09
C LYS A 89 6.08 -10.17 -23.54
N THR A 90 5.79 -9.16 -24.33
CA THR A 90 5.74 -9.29 -25.78
C THR A 90 7.16 -9.47 -26.29
N TYR A 91 7.44 -10.64 -26.83
CA TYR A 91 8.71 -11.06 -27.41
C TYR A 91 8.94 -10.37 -28.77
N ASN A 92 8.77 -9.05 -28.83
CA ASN A 92 9.27 -8.26 -29.94
C ASN A 92 10.68 -7.80 -29.59
N ARG A 93 11.61 -8.77 -29.66
CA ARG A 93 13.06 -8.52 -29.82
C ARG A 93 13.26 -7.96 -31.23
N PHE A 94 12.70 -6.78 -31.47
CA PHE A 94 12.94 -6.01 -32.67
C PHE A 94 14.42 -5.63 -32.69
N GLU A 95 15.06 -6.01 -33.78
CA GLU A 95 16.43 -5.69 -34.13
C GLU A 95 16.69 -4.20 -33.90
N ARG A 96 17.33 -3.87 -32.77
CA ARG A 96 17.91 -2.54 -32.61
C ARG A 96 19.18 -2.57 -33.44
N SER A 97 19.12 -1.90 -34.58
CA SER A 97 20.30 -1.52 -35.35
C SER A 97 21.40 -1.12 -34.38
N THR A 98 22.52 -1.83 -34.47
CA THR A 98 23.75 -1.57 -33.70
C THR A 98 24.47 -0.34 -34.24
N GLU A 99 23.72 0.72 -34.52
CA GLU A 99 24.30 2.03 -34.71
C GLU A 99 24.96 2.39 -33.38
N GLN A 100 26.29 2.35 -33.37
CA GLN A 100 27.16 2.66 -32.26
C GLN A 100 26.92 4.12 -31.84
N ARG A 101 25.85 4.36 -31.08
CA ARG A 101 25.53 5.68 -30.57
C ARG A 101 26.64 6.07 -29.61
N LYS A 102 27.31 7.18 -29.93
CA LYS A 102 28.36 7.73 -29.09
C LYS A 102 27.82 7.87 -27.66
N PRO A 103 28.57 7.43 -26.64
CA PRO A 103 28.13 7.55 -25.26
C PRO A 103 27.88 9.03 -24.95
N LEU A 104 26.67 9.36 -24.51
CA LEU A 104 26.30 10.75 -24.22
C LEU A 104 27.27 11.35 -23.21
N THR A 105 27.58 12.63 -23.41
CA THR A 105 28.42 13.41 -22.50
C THR A 105 27.73 13.53 -21.13
N PHE A 106 28.52 13.76 -20.08
CA PHE A 106 27.98 13.98 -18.74
C PHE A 106 26.98 15.14 -18.70
N GLN A 107 27.28 16.24 -19.39
CA GLN A 107 26.42 17.42 -19.44
C GLN A 107 25.06 17.09 -20.08
N ASP A 108 25.05 16.30 -21.15
CA ASP A 108 23.81 15.92 -21.83
C ASP A 108 22.95 15.00 -20.96
N ARG A 109 23.57 14.09 -20.21
CA ARG A 109 22.85 13.22 -19.25
C ARG A 109 22.20 14.03 -18.13
N VAL A 110 22.86 15.08 -17.64
CA VAL A 110 22.30 15.97 -16.62
C VAL A 110 21.08 16.72 -17.17
N LYS A 111 21.17 17.26 -18.40
CA LYS A 111 20.05 17.96 -19.06
C LYS A 111 18.85 17.03 -19.27
N ILE A 112 19.08 15.82 -19.80
CA ILE A 112 18.01 14.82 -20.00
C ILE A 112 17.33 14.46 -18.67
N ASN A 113 18.10 14.30 -17.60
CA ASN A 113 17.53 14.00 -16.28
C ASN A 113 16.72 15.18 -15.72
N GLN A 114 17.16 16.42 -15.95
CA GLN A 114 16.41 17.60 -15.57
C GLN A 114 15.09 17.70 -16.34
N GLU A 115 15.12 17.51 -17.66
CA GLU A 115 13.93 17.50 -18.52
C GLU A 115 12.93 16.41 -18.10
N ARG A 116 13.42 15.18 -17.85
CA ARG A 116 12.58 14.09 -17.33
C ARG A 116 11.90 14.47 -16.03
N LYS A 117 12.64 15.07 -15.08
CA LYS A 117 12.09 15.52 -13.79
C LYS A 117 11.05 16.63 -13.98
N GLN A 118 11.30 17.58 -14.89
CA GLN A 118 10.35 18.65 -15.19
C GLN A 118 9.07 18.10 -15.82
N ARG A 119 9.19 17.21 -16.81
CA ARG A 119 8.05 16.55 -17.45
C ARG A 119 7.21 15.78 -16.44
N LEU A 120 7.84 14.98 -15.58
CA LEU A 120 7.14 14.24 -14.52
C LEU A 120 6.44 15.17 -13.52
N ARG A 121 7.00 16.34 -13.22
CA ARG A 121 6.34 17.35 -12.39
C ARG A 121 5.14 17.95 -13.09
N GLN A 122 5.28 18.31 -14.37
CA GLN A 122 4.19 18.87 -15.18
C GLN A 122 3.04 17.87 -15.31
N GLU A 123 3.32 16.61 -15.64
CA GLU A 123 2.33 15.54 -15.75
C GLU A 123 1.57 15.33 -14.43
N LYS A 124 2.27 15.36 -13.28
CA LYS A 124 1.62 15.28 -11.97
C LYS A 124 0.70 16.47 -11.70
N ILE A 125 1.15 17.68 -12.05
CA ILE A 125 0.36 18.90 -11.90
C ILE A 125 -0.89 18.83 -12.79
N GLU A 126 -0.73 18.44 -14.04
CA GLU A 126 -1.83 18.29 -15.01
C GLU A 126 -2.84 17.25 -14.58
N ARG A 127 -2.38 16.07 -14.16
CA ARG A 127 -3.24 15.03 -13.60
C ARG A 127 -4.02 15.53 -12.40
N THR A 128 -3.35 16.24 -11.49
CA THR A 128 -4.02 16.83 -10.32
C THR A 128 -5.08 17.86 -10.76
N LYS A 129 -4.76 18.75 -11.71
CA LYS A 129 -5.72 19.72 -12.27
C LYS A 129 -6.94 19.04 -12.90
N GLN A 130 -6.74 17.97 -13.67
CA GLN A 130 -7.81 17.18 -14.27
C GLN A 130 -8.69 16.54 -13.18
N THR A 131 -8.10 15.92 -12.16
CA THR A 131 -8.90 15.35 -11.07
C THR A 131 -9.74 16.41 -10.33
N LEU A 132 -9.18 17.60 -10.12
CA LEU A 132 -9.91 18.70 -9.47
C LEU A 132 -11.05 19.23 -10.35
N SER A 133 -10.84 19.33 -11.67
CA SER A 133 -11.91 19.76 -12.59
C SER A 133 -13.05 18.74 -12.65
N GLU A 134 -12.75 17.45 -12.71
CA GLU A 134 -13.75 16.38 -12.66
C GLU A 134 -14.54 16.37 -11.34
N ILE A 135 -13.85 16.55 -10.21
CA ILE A 135 -14.53 16.63 -8.91
C ILE A 135 -15.47 17.84 -8.88
N LYS A 136 -15.03 18.98 -9.42
CA LYS A 136 -15.83 20.20 -9.50
C LYS A 136 -17.07 20.02 -10.38
N THR A 137 -16.93 19.46 -11.57
CA THR A 137 -18.06 19.21 -12.48
C THR A 137 -19.04 18.22 -11.89
N LYS A 138 -18.57 17.10 -11.34
CA LYS A 138 -19.42 16.10 -10.64
C LYS A 138 -20.14 16.72 -9.45
N ARG A 139 -19.51 17.61 -8.68
CA ARG A 139 -20.14 18.32 -7.57
C ARG A 139 -21.23 19.29 -8.04
N SER A 140 -20.98 20.06 -9.12
CA SER A 140 -21.96 20.95 -9.72
C SER A 140 -23.20 20.18 -10.20
N GLN A 141 -22.98 19.11 -10.97
CA GLN A 141 -24.07 18.27 -11.49
C GLN A 141 -24.91 17.67 -10.35
N ARG A 142 -24.29 17.20 -9.27
CA ARG A 142 -25.02 16.71 -8.09
C ARG A 142 -25.84 17.81 -7.41
N ALA A 143 -25.29 19.01 -7.30
CA ALA A 143 -25.98 20.15 -6.71
C ALA A 143 -27.20 20.55 -7.55
N GLU A 144 -27.05 20.63 -8.87
CA GLU A 144 -28.14 20.91 -9.80
C GLU A 144 -29.23 19.83 -9.76
N ARG A 145 -28.86 18.54 -9.77
CA ARG A 145 -29.82 17.44 -9.61
C ARG A 145 -30.55 17.52 -8.28
N SER A 146 -29.83 17.77 -7.19
CA SER A 146 -30.43 17.93 -5.86
C SER A 146 -31.36 19.14 -5.79
N LYS A 147 -31.00 20.24 -6.47
CA LYS A 147 -31.80 21.46 -6.57
C LYS A 147 -33.11 21.18 -7.33
N ARG A 148 -33.06 20.53 -8.50
CA ARG A 148 -34.24 20.14 -9.28
C ARG A 148 -35.25 19.32 -8.46
N ILE A 149 -34.77 18.32 -7.70
CA ILE A 149 -35.63 17.48 -6.84
C ILE A 149 -36.22 18.30 -5.68
N LYS A 150 -35.46 19.25 -5.11
CA LYS A 150 -35.93 20.09 -4.01
C LYS A 150 -36.90 21.18 -4.45
N GLU A 151 -36.78 21.69 -5.67
CA GLU A 151 -37.65 22.73 -6.22
C GLU A 151 -38.97 22.16 -6.72
N ALA A 152 -38.92 20.99 -7.35
CA ALA A 152 -40.13 20.28 -7.75
C ALA A 152 -40.80 19.65 -6.52
N LYS A 153 -41.67 20.41 -5.85
CA LYS A 153 -42.47 19.95 -4.71
C LYS A 153 -43.96 20.00 -5.03
N THR A 154 -44.68 19.06 -4.45
CA THR A 154 -46.15 19.05 -4.41
C THR A 154 -46.66 20.15 -3.48
N SER A 155 -47.95 20.46 -3.56
CA SER A 155 -48.61 21.44 -2.68
C SER A 155 -48.38 21.16 -1.18
N LYS A 156 -48.26 19.89 -0.77
CA LYS A 156 -47.98 19.47 0.61
C LYS A 156 -46.48 19.44 0.97
N GLY A 157 -45.60 19.91 0.07
CA GLY A 157 -44.15 20.00 0.29
C GLY A 157 -43.36 18.72 0.03
N GLN A 158 -44.02 17.60 -0.31
CA GLN A 158 -43.33 16.37 -0.72
C GLN A 158 -42.66 16.56 -2.09
N PRO A 159 -41.44 16.06 -2.32
CA PRO A 159 -40.80 16.16 -3.62
C PRO A 159 -41.64 15.43 -4.68
N LEU A 160 -41.82 16.09 -5.83
CA LEU A 160 -42.56 15.53 -6.96
C LEU A 160 -41.81 14.32 -7.51
N MET A 161 -42.54 13.25 -7.80
CA MET A 161 -41.94 11.98 -8.21
C MET A 161 -41.32 12.02 -9.61
N GLY A 162 -41.82 12.86 -10.54
CA GLY A 162 -41.36 12.92 -11.93
C GLY A 162 -39.83 13.06 -12.10
N PRO A 163 -39.19 14.10 -11.54
CA PRO A 163 -37.74 14.25 -11.58
C PRO A 163 -36.98 13.06 -10.96
N ARG A 164 -37.54 12.46 -9.91
CA ARG A 164 -36.94 11.31 -9.22
C ARG A 164 -37.08 10.01 -10.01
N ILE A 165 -38.17 9.86 -10.78
CA ILE A 165 -38.42 8.74 -11.68
C ILE A 165 -37.43 8.79 -12.84
N ASN A 166 -37.22 9.95 -13.47
CA ASN A 166 -36.25 10.09 -14.55
C ASN A 166 -34.82 9.72 -14.10
N ASP A 167 -34.40 10.20 -12.92
CA ASP A 167 -33.13 9.79 -12.31
C ASP A 167 -33.03 8.27 -12.08
N LEU A 168 -34.16 7.60 -11.83
CA LEU A 168 -34.25 6.16 -11.62
C LEU A 168 -34.18 5.40 -12.96
N LEU A 169 -34.86 5.91 -14.00
CA LEU A 169 -34.84 5.36 -15.34
C LEU A 169 -33.44 5.43 -15.96
N ASP A 170 -32.75 6.56 -15.82
CA ASP A 170 -31.36 6.73 -16.27
C ASP A 170 -30.41 5.70 -15.61
N LYS A 171 -30.67 5.35 -14.35
CA LYS A 171 -29.91 4.31 -13.62
C LYS A 171 -30.16 2.91 -14.17
N ILE A 172 -31.42 2.61 -14.51
CA ILE A 172 -31.83 1.30 -15.01
C ILE A 172 -31.33 1.09 -16.45
N GLN A 173 -31.36 2.14 -17.27
CA GLN A 173 -30.91 2.10 -18.66
C GLN A 173 -29.38 2.13 -18.81
N GLY A 174 -28.63 2.42 -17.75
CA GLY A 174 -27.17 2.46 -17.78
C GLY A 174 -26.59 3.72 -18.42
N ASN A 175 -27.37 4.80 -18.56
CA ASN A 175 -26.94 6.09 -19.12
C ASN A 175 -26.16 6.93 -18.10
N ARG A 176 -25.15 6.33 -17.46
CA ARG A 176 -24.45 6.90 -16.29
C ARG A 176 -22.95 7.03 -16.43
#